data_AF-A0A385SSA7-F1
#
_entry.id   AF-A0A385SSA7-F1
#
_cell.length_a   1.000
_cell.length_b   1.000
_cell.length_c   1.000
_cell.angle_alpha   90.00
_cell.angle_beta   90.00
_cell.angle_gamma   90.00
#
_symmetry.space_group_name_H-M   'P 1'
#
loop_
_entity.id
_entity.type
_entity.pdbx_description
1 polymer ?
#
loop_
_entity_poly.entity_id
_entity_poly.type
_entity_poly.pdbx_seq_one_letter_code
_entity_poly.pdbx_strand_id
1 'polypeptide(L)'
;MMMMRKQPPHTFMVLGLPAEGAFQPVRFKAFLLCAMMVMTNGWVSAQQKESVKQIVFAKSTRGYEERIRVTPDSVVMRVEDFRADEKVKQSGRKLKAGEWRNVLKTLKHVPLKSIPDLPSAGMQRASDAALQGTLEITTTQQQAYTHTFDDEYPNPKLLPLLKAIKDLVPSGKHY
;
A
#
# COMPACT_ATOMS: atom_id res chain seq x y z
N MET A 1 84.87 41.11 9.09
CA MET A 1 85.07 41.33 7.65
C MET A 1 83.85 42.08 7.12
N MET A 2 83.98 43.39 6.98
CA MET A 2 82.98 44.27 6.36
C MET A 2 82.83 43.93 4.88
N MET A 3 81.61 44.03 4.35
CA MET A 3 81.36 44.84 3.15
C MET A 3 79.88 45.19 3.02
N MET A 4 79.60 46.46 3.27
CA MET A 4 78.44 47.23 2.83
C MET A 4 78.61 47.65 1.36
N ARG A 5 77.49 48.14 0.79
CA ARG A 5 77.30 49.08 -0.35
C ARG A 5 76.60 48.40 -1.55
N LYS A 6 75.69 49.02 -2.30
CA LYS A 6 75.07 50.36 -2.35
C LYS A 6 73.98 50.27 -3.44
N GLN A 7 72.80 50.90 -3.27
CA GLN A 7 71.94 51.39 -4.39
C GLN A 7 72.65 52.58 -5.10
N PRO A 8 72.23 53.19 -6.26
CA PRO A 8 70.88 53.38 -6.89
C PRO A 8 70.99 53.36 -8.48
N PRO A 9 70.21 54.05 -9.38
CA PRO A 9 69.09 55.01 -9.24
C PRO A 9 67.88 54.91 -10.21
N HIS A 10 66.91 55.80 -9.96
CA HIS A 10 65.73 56.23 -10.72
C HIS A 10 65.92 56.42 -12.23
N THR A 11 64.84 56.36 -13.03
CA THR A 11 64.40 57.42 -13.99
C THR A 11 63.32 56.99 -15.00
N PHE A 12 62.27 57.84 -15.06
CA PHE A 12 61.37 58.23 -16.18
C PHE A 12 60.12 57.44 -16.64
N MET A 13 59.03 58.24 -16.67
CA MET A 13 57.81 58.17 -17.48
C MET A 13 58.09 58.12 -19.00
N VAL A 14 57.11 57.65 -19.80
CA VAL A 14 56.34 58.47 -20.77
C VAL A 14 55.34 57.59 -21.53
N LEU A 15 54.21 58.24 -21.85
CA LEU A 15 53.02 57.79 -22.57
C LEU A 15 53.24 56.98 -23.86
N GLY A 16 52.26 56.11 -24.15
CA GLY A 16 52.02 55.57 -25.48
C GLY A 16 50.69 54.82 -25.59
N LEU A 17 49.58 55.55 -25.74
CA LEU A 17 48.40 55.07 -26.46
C LEU A 17 48.62 55.40 -27.95
N PRO A 18 48.47 54.42 -28.85
CA PRO A 18 47.35 54.48 -29.82
C PRO A 18 46.64 53.12 -29.88
N ALA A 19 45.32 53.07 -29.77
CA ALA A 19 44.36 53.25 -30.87
C ALA A 19 44.27 52.01 -31.79
N GLU A 20 43.02 51.51 -31.85
CA GLU A 20 42.40 50.74 -32.93
C GLU A 20 42.71 49.25 -33.11
N GLY A 21 41.62 48.48 -33.06
CA GLY A 21 41.44 47.37 -33.99
C GLY A 21 41.53 45.97 -33.39
N ALA A 22 40.40 45.46 -32.88
CA ALA A 22 39.79 44.20 -33.33
C ALA A 22 38.81 43.69 -32.27
N PHE A 23 37.53 43.95 -32.52
CA PHE A 23 36.42 43.33 -31.83
C PHE A 23 36.47 41.82 -32.11
N GLN A 24 37.03 41.04 -31.18
CA GLN A 24 36.97 39.58 -31.22
C GLN A 24 35.58 39.15 -30.74
N PRO A 25 34.79 38.39 -31.52
CA PRO A 25 33.53 37.86 -31.04
C PRO A 25 33.83 36.81 -29.97
N VAL A 26 33.56 37.18 -28.71
CA VAL A 26 33.62 36.26 -27.58
C VAL A 26 32.73 35.07 -27.92
N ARG A 27 33.36 33.90 -27.97
CA ARG A 27 32.76 32.62 -28.37
C ARG A 27 31.55 32.29 -27.49
N PHE A 28 30.38 32.70 -27.97
CA PHE A 28 29.03 32.42 -27.47
C PHE A 28 28.61 30.94 -27.63
N LYS A 29 29.52 29.99 -27.38
CA LYS A 29 29.22 28.55 -27.53
C LYS A 29 29.39 27.74 -26.24
N ALA A 30 29.82 28.36 -25.14
CA ALA A 30 30.06 27.65 -23.88
C ALA A 30 28.94 27.80 -22.84
N PHE A 31 27.87 28.54 -23.13
CA PHE A 31 26.78 28.78 -22.15
C PHE A 31 25.47 28.06 -22.46
N LEU A 32 25.38 27.35 -23.59
CA LEU A 32 24.13 26.71 -24.03
C LEU A 32 24.03 25.21 -23.66
N LEU A 33 25.00 24.66 -22.94
CA LEU A 33 25.06 23.23 -22.62
C LEU A 33 24.70 22.90 -21.16
N CYS A 34 24.61 23.90 -20.27
CA CYS A 34 24.19 23.69 -18.88
C CYS A 34 22.66 23.84 -18.64
N ALA A 35 21.91 24.42 -19.57
CA ALA A 35 20.47 24.66 -19.38
C ALA A 35 19.57 23.48 -19.81
N MET A 36 20.13 22.43 -20.44
CA MET A 36 19.38 21.26 -20.93
C MET A 36 19.51 20.01 -20.03
N MET A 37 19.89 20.15 -18.76
CA MET A 37 19.94 19.02 -17.81
C MET A 37 18.90 19.08 -16.68
N VAL A 38 18.03 20.08 -16.63
CA VAL A 38 17.12 20.28 -15.48
C VAL A 38 15.65 19.88 -15.77
N MET A 39 15.32 19.43 -16.99
CA MET A 39 13.93 19.06 -17.36
C MET A 39 13.63 17.56 -17.42
N THR A 40 14.48 16.70 -16.87
CA THR A 40 14.19 15.25 -16.76
C THR A 40 13.95 14.82 -15.32
N ASN A 41 13.39 15.68 -14.47
CA ASN A 41 12.68 15.23 -13.27
C ASN A 41 11.34 14.63 -13.70
N GLY A 42 11.43 13.51 -14.42
CA GLY A 42 10.32 12.60 -14.63
C GLY A 42 9.82 12.22 -13.25
N TRP A 43 8.63 12.70 -12.94
CA TRP A 43 7.85 12.29 -11.79
C TRP A 43 7.67 10.77 -11.89
N VAL A 44 8.60 10.01 -11.30
CA VAL A 44 8.38 8.60 -11.02
C VAL A 44 7.27 8.59 -9.97
N SER A 45 6.03 8.58 -10.44
CA SER A 45 4.92 8.11 -9.62
C SER A 45 5.25 6.66 -9.30
N ALA A 46 5.82 6.44 -8.11
CA ALA A 46 5.78 5.15 -7.47
C ALA A 46 4.30 4.83 -7.21
N GLN A 47 3.60 4.32 -8.24
CA GLN A 47 2.31 3.67 -8.06
C GLN A 47 2.59 2.47 -7.14
N GLN A 48 2.40 2.68 -5.83
CA GLN A 48 2.42 1.60 -4.86
C GLN A 48 1.40 0.58 -5.33
N LYS A 49 1.90 -0.57 -5.79
CA LYS A 49 1.09 -1.70 -6.23
C LYS A 49 0.08 -1.99 -5.13
N GLU A 50 -1.20 -1.78 -5.44
CA GLU A 50 -2.27 -2.04 -4.50
C GLU A 50 -2.24 -3.53 -4.12
N SER A 51 -2.03 -3.80 -2.84
CA SER A 51 -1.96 -5.17 -2.31
C SER A 51 -2.91 -5.30 -1.13
N VAL A 52 -3.40 -6.51 -0.90
CA VAL A 52 -4.32 -6.78 0.21
C VAL A 52 -3.52 -6.76 1.51
N LYS A 53 -3.93 -5.89 2.44
CA LYS A 53 -3.33 -5.75 3.78
C LYS A 53 -4.03 -6.66 4.79
N GLN A 54 -5.34 -6.79 4.68
CA GLN A 54 -6.16 -7.51 5.64
C GLN A 54 -7.45 -8.01 4.98
N ILE A 55 -7.92 -9.16 5.44
CA ILE A 55 -9.25 -9.68 5.12
C ILE A 55 -9.95 -9.98 6.44
N VAL A 56 -11.17 -9.51 6.60
CA VAL A 56 -12.03 -9.82 7.74
C VAL A 56 -13.27 -10.50 7.20
N PHE A 57 -13.58 -11.65 7.76
CA PHE A 57 -14.85 -12.32 7.56
C PHE A 57 -15.55 -12.40 8.91
N ALA A 58 -16.80 -11.94 8.97
CA ALA A 58 -17.63 -12.05 10.15
C ALA A 58 -18.96 -12.71 9.80
N LYS A 59 -19.48 -13.54 10.69
CA LYS A 59 -20.85 -14.03 10.66
C LYS A 59 -21.52 -13.69 11.98
N SER A 60 -22.73 -13.14 11.94
CA SER A 60 -23.43 -12.73 13.15
C SER A 60 -24.93 -13.00 13.09
N THR A 61 -25.49 -13.21 14.28
CA THR A 61 -26.91 -13.20 14.58
C THR A 61 -27.12 -12.29 15.81
N ARG A 62 -28.36 -12.16 16.28
CA ARG A 62 -28.69 -11.37 17.47
C ARG A 62 -28.00 -11.85 18.77
N GLY A 63 -27.59 -13.12 18.84
CA GLY A 63 -27.02 -13.74 20.04
C GLY A 63 -25.59 -14.26 19.88
N TYR A 64 -25.01 -14.13 18.69
CA TYR A 64 -23.74 -14.77 18.34
C TYR A 64 -22.99 -13.96 17.29
N GLU A 65 -21.68 -13.78 17.46
CA GLU A 65 -20.78 -13.23 16.44
C GLU A 65 -19.52 -14.09 16.33
N GLU A 66 -19.12 -14.46 15.11
CA GLU A 66 -17.79 -14.99 14.82
C GLU A 66 -17.09 -14.05 13.87
N ARG A 67 -15.83 -13.71 14.17
CA ARG A 67 -15.00 -12.83 13.37
C ARG A 67 -13.63 -13.46 13.15
N ILE A 68 -13.29 -13.69 11.90
CA ILE A 68 -11.99 -14.18 11.44
C ILE A 68 -11.26 -13.01 10.77
N ARG A 69 -10.13 -12.61 11.35
CA ARG A 69 -9.22 -11.61 10.80
C ARG A 69 -7.97 -12.32 10.27
N VAL A 70 -7.67 -12.12 9.00
CA VAL A 70 -6.51 -12.68 8.31
C VAL A 70 -5.60 -11.54 7.85
N THR A 71 -4.33 -11.61 8.25
CA THR A 71 -3.24 -10.75 7.81
C THR A 71 -2.14 -11.60 7.16
N PRO A 72 -1.16 -11.01 6.47
CA PRO A 72 -0.07 -11.77 5.83
C PRO A 72 0.72 -12.67 6.81
N ASP A 73 0.75 -12.30 8.08
CA ASP A 73 1.54 -12.91 9.14
C ASP A 73 0.71 -13.73 10.15
N SER A 74 -0.60 -13.50 10.24
CA SER A 74 -1.43 -14.12 11.29
C SER A 74 -2.89 -14.34 10.88
N VAL A 75 -3.53 -15.26 11.58
CA VAL A 75 -4.98 -15.40 11.60
C VAL A 75 -5.46 -15.36 13.04
N VAL A 76 -6.53 -14.59 13.29
CA VAL A 76 -7.17 -14.46 14.59
C VAL A 76 -8.67 -14.69 14.42
N MET A 77 -9.22 -15.64 15.17
CA MET A 77 -10.66 -15.85 15.29
C MET A 77 -11.12 -15.38 16.67
N ARG A 78 -12.20 -14.60 16.68
CA ARG A 78 -12.92 -14.20 17.87
C ARG A 78 -14.37 -14.67 17.74
N VAL A 79 -14.86 -15.35 18.76
CA VAL A 79 -16.25 -15.79 18.87
C VAL A 79 -16.85 -15.11 20.09
N GLU A 80 -17.97 -14.44 19.91
CA GLU A 80 -18.77 -13.86 20.97
C GLU A 80 -20.11 -14.59 21.02
N ASP A 81 -20.42 -15.19 22.16
CA ASP A 81 -21.70 -15.83 22.43
C ASP A 81 -22.35 -15.09 23.60
N PHE A 82 -23.38 -14.31 23.32
CA PHE A 82 -24.04 -13.47 24.31
C PHE A 82 -24.91 -14.28 25.29
N ARG A 83 -25.09 -15.58 25.04
CA ARG A 83 -25.88 -16.50 25.88
C ARG A 83 -25.01 -17.45 26.71
N ALA A 84 -23.71 -17.55 26.42
CA ALA A 84 -22.80 -18.41 27.15
C ALA A 84 -22.23 -17.74 28.41
N ASP A 85 -21.82 -18.56 29.38
CA ASP A 85 -21.11 -18.11 30.59
C ASP A 85 -19.76 -17.46 30.23
N GLU A 86 -19.02 -18.09 29.30
CA GLU A 86 -17.83 -17.51 28.68
C GLU A 86 -18.24 -16.78 27.39
N LYS A 87 -18.46 -15.48 27.54
CA LYS A 87 -19.02 -14.64 26.46
C LYS A 87 -18.10 -14.46 25.26
N VAL A 88 -16.78 -14.57 25.44
CA VAL A 88 -15.80 -14.29 24.38
C VAL A 88 -14.71 -15.35 24.39
N LYS A 89 -14.52 -16.01 23.24
CA LYS A 89 -13.42 -16.92 22.96
C LYS A 89 -12.57 -16.35 21.85
N GLN A 90 -11.26 -16.30 22.05
CA GLN A 90 -10.32 -15.82 21.02
C GLN A 90 -9.20 -16.84 20.83
N SER A 91 -8.90 -17.13 19.56
CA SER A 91 -7.79 -17.98 19.17
C SER A 91 -7.03 -17.34 18.02
N GLY A 92 -5.73 -17.59 17.93
CA GLY A 92 -4.92 -17.06 16.85
C GLY A 92 -3.64 -17.83 16.66
N ARG A 93 -3.11 -17.78 15.44
CA ARG A 93 -1.84 -18.42 15.09
C ARG A 93 -1.11 -17.64 14.02
N LYS A 94 0.20 -17.87 13.92
CA LYS A 94 0.99 -17.41 12.78
C LYS A 94 0.54 -18.13 11.52
N LEU A 95 0.49 -17.38 10.43
CA LEU A 95 0.13 -17.90 9.12
C LEU A 95 1.39 -18.35 8.37
N LYS A 96 1.32 -19.49 7.68
CA LYS A 96 2.39 -19.92 6.78
C LYS A 96 2.28 -19.13 5.47
N ALA A 97 3.42 -18.82 4.84
CA ALA A 97 3.43 -18.06 3.58
C ALA A 97 2.59 -18.71 2.44
N GLY A 98 2.50 -20.05 2.43
CA GLY A 98 1.66 -20.79 1.48
C GLY A 98 0.15 -20.59 1.71
N GLU A 99 -0.27 -20.46 2.96
CA GLU A 99 -1.67 -20.25 3.35
C GLU A 99 -2.14 -18.86 2.89
N TRP A 100 -1.34 -17.81 3.13
CA TRP A 100 -1.66 -16.45 2.67
C TRP A 100 -1.76 -16.39 1.15
N ARG A 101 -0.82 -17.03 0.46
CA ARG A 101 -0.81 -17.10 -1.00
C ARG A 101 -2.05 -17.81 -1.54
N ASN A 102 -2.53 -18.84 -0.85
CA ASN A 102 -3.75 -19.54 -1.23
C ASN A 102 -4.98 -18.61 -1.14
N VAL A 103 -5.11 -17.87 -0.04
CA VAL A 103 -6.17 -16.86 0.12
C VAL A 103 -6.09 -15.82 -0.99
N LEU A 104 -4.91 -15.23 -1.24
CA LEU A 104 -4.73 -14.26 -2.32
C LEU A 104 -5.03 -14.83 -3.71
N LYS A 105 -4.76 -16.12 -3.95
CA LYS A 105 -5.07 -16.77 -5.23
C LYS A 105 -6.58 -16.82 -5.46
N THR A 106 -7.38 -17.11 -4.43
CA THR A 106 -8.84 -17.10 -4.55
C THR A 106 -9.40 -15.71 -4.86
N LEU A 107 -8.75 -14.66 -4.35
CA LEU A 107 -9.13 -13.27 -4.63
C LEU A 107 -8.85 -12.82 -6.07
N LYS A 108 -7.89 -13.42 -6.78
CA LYS A 108 -7.57 -13.02 -8.16
C LYS A 108 -8.76 -13.13 -9.12
N HIS A 109 -9.72 -13.98 -8.79
CA HIS A 109 -10.92 -14.20 -9.61
C HIS A 109 -12.09 -13.28 -9.25
N VAL A 110 -11.94 -12.45 -8.20
CA VAL A 110 -12.96 -11.51 -7.73
C VAL A 110 -12.40 -10.09 -7.82
N PRO A 111 -12.85 -9.25 -8.76
CA PRO A 111 -12.43 -7.86 -8.82
C PRO A 111 -12.81 -7.15 -7.52
N LEU A 112 -11.83 -6.63 -6.77
CA LEU A 112 -12.08 -6.00 -5.46
C LEU A 112 -13.16 -4.92 -5.51
N LYS A 113 -13.10 -4.08 -6.56
CA LYS A 113 -14.09 -3.02 -6.81
C LYS A 113 -15.51 -3.52 -7.00
N SER A 114 -15.70 -4.76 -7.43
CA SER A 114 -17.02 -5.36 -7.61
C SER A 114 -17.60 -5.99 -6.35
N ILE A 115 -16.79 -6.16 -5.29
CA ILE A 115 -17.21 -6.84 -4.05
C ILE A 115 -18.45 -6.17 -3.44
N PRO A 116 -18.50 -4.82 -3.26
CA PRO A 116 -19.67 -4.17 -2.69
C PRO A 116 -20.96 -4.43 -3.49
N ASP A 117 -20.84 -4.52 -4.81
CA ASP A 117 -21.95 -4.63 -5.77
C ASP A 117 -22.36 -6.07 -6.09
N LEU A 118 -21.75 -7.07 -5.44
CA LEU A 118 -22.14 -8.46 -5.68
C LEU A 118 -23.60 -8.68 -5.28
N PRO A 119 -24.40 -9.39 -6.09
CA PRO A 119 -25.75 -9.75 -5.68
C PRO A 119 -25.67 -10.71 -4.49
N SER A 120 -26.40 -10.38 -3.42
CA SER A 120 -26.72 -11.35 -2.37
C SER A 120 -27.80 -12.29 -2.89
N ALA A 121 -27.55 -13.60 -2.84
CA ALA A 121 -28.46 -14.58 -3.43
C ALA A 121 -29.73 -14.82 -2.58
N GLY A 122 -29.70 -14.53 -1.28
CA GLY A 122 -30.81 -14.76 -0.35
C GLY A 122 -31.72 -13.53 -0.13
N MET A 123 -33.04 -13.74 -0.23
CA MET A 123 -34.07 -12.81 0.28
C MET A 123 -34.35 -13.02 1.79
N GLN A 124 -33.63 -13.91 2.48
CA GLN A 124 -33.89 -14.26 3.87
C GLN A 124 -33.43 -13.22 4.90
N ARG A 125 -32.88 -12.08 4.47
CA ARG A 125 -32.60 -10.92 5.33
C ARG A 125 -33.82 -10.41 6.11
N ALA A 126 -35.04 -10.83 5.73
CA ALA A 126 -36.28 -10.52 6.42
C ALA A 126 -36.62 -11.45 7.61
N SER A 127 -35.80 -12.47 7.90
CA SER A 127 -35.99 -13.36 9.05
C SER A 127 -35.11 -12.94 10.23
N ASP A 128 -35.69 -12.75 11.42
CA ASP A 128 -35.00 -12.35 12.67
C ASP A 128 -33.92 -13.35 13.13
N ALA A 129 -33.88 -14.54 12.52
CA ALA A 129 -32.90 -15.60 12.79
C ALA A 129 -31.81 -15.76 11.72
N ALA A 130 -31.77 -14.92 10.67
CA ALA A 130 -30.84 -15.10 9.55
C ALA A 130 -29.39 -14.84 9.95
N LEU A 131 -28.49 -15.77 9.59
CA LEU A 131 -27.05 -15.63 9.79
C LEU A 131 -26.47 -14.67 8.76
N GLN A 132 -26.10 -13.47 9.21
CA GLN A 132 -25.56 -12.43 8.34
C GLN A 132 -24.05 -12.59 8.20
N GLY A 133 -23.58 -12.80 6.97
CA GLY A 133 -22.16 -12.77 6.61
C GLY A 133 -21.70 -11.36 6.22
N THR A 134 -20.50 -10.97 6.64
CA THR A 134 -19.84 -9.73 6.23
C THR A 134 -18.40 -10.04 5.85
N LEU A 135 -18.01 -9.66 4.64
CA LEU A 135 -16.64 -9.73 4.15
C LEU A 135 -16.11 -8.30 3.99
N GLU A 136 -14.96 -8.01 4.59
CA GLU A 136 -14.23 -6.76 4.43
C GLU A 136 -12.81 -7.05 3.97
N ILE A 137 -12.37 -6.33 2.94
CA ILE A 137 -11.01 -6.42 2.42
C ILE A 137 -10.38 -5.04 2.46
N THR A 138 -9.29 -4.90 3.21
CA THR A 138 -8.53 -3.66 3.30
C THR A 138 -7.26 -3.76 2.47
N THR A 139 -7.00 -2.78 1.61
CA THR A 139 -5.76 -2.72 0.82
C THR A 139 -4.68 -1.88 1.50
N THR A 140 -3.44 -1.96 1.02
CA THR A 140 -2.33 -1.15 1.52
C THR A 140 -2.53 0.35 1.32
N GLN A 141 -3.40 0.74 0.38
CA GLN A 141 -3.82 2.12 0.15
C GLN A 141 -5.00 2.55 1.03
N GLN A 142 -5.32 1.75 2.07
CA GLN A 142 -6.44 1.99 3.00
C GLN A 142 -7.83 1.97 2.33
N GLN A 143 -7.94 1.44 1.11
CA GLN A 143 -9.25 1.20 0.51
C GLN A 143 -9.89 -0.02 1.18
N ALA A 144 -11.14 0.13 1.62
CA ALA A 144 -11.92 -0.93 2.22
C ALA A 144 -13.07 -1.31 1.27
N TYR A 145 -13.15 -2.61 0.96
CA TYR A 145 -14.23 -3.18 0.17
C TYR A 145 -15.05 -4.08 1.08
N THR A 146 -16.29 -3.69 1.36
CA THR A 146 -17.18 -4.41 2.27
C THR A 146 -18.38 -4.94 1.51
N HIS A 147 -18.72 -6.21 1.75
CA HIS A 147 -19.93 -6.83 1.24
C HIS A 147 -20.62 -7.61 2.35
N THR A 148 -21.88 -7.29 2.57
CA THR A 148 -22.77 -8.02 3.48
C THR A 148 -23.66 -8.93 2.65
N PHE A 149 -23.83 -10.16 3.10
CA PHE A 149 -24.60 -11.21 2.41
C PHE A 149 -25.22 -12.17 3.43
N ASP A 150 -26.07 -13.07 2.93
CA ASP A 150 -26.61 -14.19 3.68
C ASP A 150 -25.56 -15.31 3.74
N ASP A 151 -25.09 -15.70 4.94
CA ASP A 151 -24.02 -16.72 5.06
C ASP A 151 -24.47 -18.11 4.59
N GLU A 152 -25.78 -18.39 4.60
CA GLU A 152 -26.33 -19.65 4.06
C GLU A 152 -26.28 -19.67 2.53
N TYR A 153 -26.45 -18.51 1.89
CA TYR A 153 -26.46 -18.36 0.43
C TYR A 153 -25.51 -17.25 -0.05
N PRO A 154 -24.17 -17.43 0.09
CA PRO A 154 -23.21 -16.47 -0.40
C PRO A 154 -23.20 -16.41 -1.93
N ASN A 155 -22.72 -15.29 -2.48
CA ASN A 155 -22.46 -15.21 -3.91
C ASN A 155 -21.46 -16.31 -4.34
N PRO A 156 -21.71 -17.05 -5.43
CA PRO A 156 -20.80 -18.12 -5.90
C PRO A 156 -19.36 -17.68 -6.11
N LYS A 157 -19.13 -16.40 -6.45
CA LYS A 157 -17.79 -15.82 -6.62
C LYS A 157 -17.02 -15.72 -5.30
N LEU A 158 -17.71 -15.62 -4.17
CA LEU A 158 -17.09 -15.51 -2.85
C LEU A 158 -16.81 -16.87 -2.20
N LEU A 159 -17.51 -17.93 -2.61
CA LEU A 159 -17.37 -19.27 -2.01
C LEU A 159 -15.92 -19.77 -1.91
N PRO A 160 -15.06 -19.64 -2.95
CA PRO A 160 -13.68 -20.10 -2.85
C PRO A 160 -12.87 -19.34 -1.78
N LEU A 161 -13.11 -18.04 -1.66
CA LEU A 161 -12.44 -17.18 -0.67
C LEU A 161 -12.92 -17.51 0.74
N LEU A 162 -14.24 -17.61 0.94
CA LEU A 162 -14.81 -17.94 2.24
C LEU A 162 -14.33 -19.30 2.74
N LYS A 163 -14.28 -20.29 1.85
CA LYS A 163 -13.70 -21.60 2.15
C LYS A 163 -12.23 -21.48 2.56
N ALA A 164 -11.42 -20.77 1.77
CA ALA A 164 -10.00 -20.60 2.08
C ALA A 164 -9.76 -19.89 3.41
N ILE A 165 -10.63 -18.95 3.83
CA ILE A 165 -10.56 -18.28 5.14
C ILE A 165 -10.98 -19.23 6.26
N LYS A 166 -12.11 -19.94 6.10
CA LYS A 166 -12.64 -20.88 7.08
C LYS A 166 -11.66 -22.03 7.35
N ASP A 167 -10.94 -22.50 6.33
CA ASP A 167 -9.91 -23.55 6.45
C ASP A 167 -8.67 -23.12 7.27
N LEU A 168 -8.44 -21.81 7.50
CA LEU A 168 -7.30 -21.33 8.30
C LEU A 168 -7.48 -21.52 9.80
N VAL A 169 -8.73 -21.65 10.23
CA VAL A 169 -9.12 -21.68 11.63
C VAL A 169 -9.68 -23.07 11.93
N PRO A 170 -9.37 -23.67 13.08
CA PRO A 170 -10.02 -24.90 13.48
C PRO A 170 -11.52 -24.68 13.52
N SER A 171 -12.27 -25.48 12.76
CA SER A 171 -13.73 -25.49 12.81
C SER A 171 -14.15 -25.84 14.24
N GLY A 172 -14.55 -24.81 14.99
CA GLY A 172 -15.25 -25.02 16.24
C GLY A 172 -16.47 -25.86 15.92
N LYS A 173 -16.59 -27.05 16.53
CA LYS A 173 -17.86 -27.78 16.53
C LYS A 173 -18.87 -26.84 17.17
N HIS A 174 -19.71 -26.23 16.36
CA HIS A 174 -20.92 -25.57 16.84
C HIS A 174 -21.82 -26.69 17.35
N TYR A 175 -21.98 -26.75 18.67
CA TYR A 175 -23.03 -27.54 19.31
C TYR A 175 -24.36 -26.78 19.23
#